data_AF-A0A6I4LWU3-F1
#
_entry.id   AF-A0A6I4LWU3-F1
#
_cell.length_a   1.000
_cell.length_b   1.000
_cell.length_c   1.000
_cell.angle_alpha   90.00
_cell.angle_beta   90.00
_cell.angle_gamma   90.00
#
_symmetry.space_group_name_H-M   'P 1'
#
loop_
_entity.id
_entity.type
_entity.pdbx_description
1 polymer ?
#
loop_
_entity_poly.entity_id
_entity_poly.type
_entity_poly.pdbx_seq_one_letter_code
_entity_poly.pdbx_strand_id
1 'polypeptide(L)'
;MTMLWTPSPNFGERTLPITMLILHYTGMQSGAAAIEWLANPASKVSAHYVVDENGQVVHMVREEQRAQHAGVSFWRGITDCNSASIGIEIVNPGHEFGYRAFPEAQMDSVTRLVAELVRTYHIEPRNVVGHSDVAPARKEDPGELFDWGRLAKLGFAVPRPTEKLVDPGWTDAAFLLALERYGYSVADGRAAVVAFQRRFRPENIDGVIDGECRAILWSLLLAYEGGGAT
;
A
#
# COMPACT_ATOMS: atom_id res chain seq x y z
N MET A 1 8.64 4.35 -20.03
CA MET A 1 8.93 5.54 -19.19
C MET A 1 10.43 5.56 -18.94
N THR A 2 11.12 6.70 -19.12
CA THR A 2 12.57 6.75 -18.85
C THR A 2 12.82 6.78 -17.35
N MET A 3 13.60 5.82 -16.84
CA MET A 3 13.93 5.73 -15.42
C MET A 3 15.39 6.08 -15.18
N LEU A 4 15.68 6.75 -14.07
CA LEU A 4 17.04 6.95 -13.58
C LEU A 4 17.46 5.74 -12.76
N TRP A 5 18.70 5.28 -12.93
CA TRP A 5 19.26 4.23 -12.09
C TRP A 5 20.08 4.86 -10.96
N THR A 6 19.68 4.61 -9.71
CA THR A 6 20.41 5.08 -8.51
C THR A 6 20.42 3.95 -7.49
N PRO A 7 21.40 3.02 -7.61
CA PRO A 7 21.35 1.75 -6.88
C PRO A 7 21.38 1.97 -5.37
N SER A 8 20.48 1.29 -4.65
CA SER A 8 20.64 1.08 -3.22
C SER A 8 21.51 -0.15 -2.98
N PRO A 9 22.46 -0.11 -2.03
CA PRO A 9 23.19 -1.28 -1.58
C PRO A 9 22.38 -2.14 -0.59
N ASN A 10 21.23 -1.65 -0.11
CA ASN A 10 20.44 -2.30 0.94
C ASN A 10 19.44 -3.30 0.34
N PHE A 11 19.91 -4.34 -0.35
CA PHE A 11 19.08 -5.43 -0.85
C PHE A 11 19.57 -6.79 -0.34
N GLY A 12 18.74 -7.82 -0.48
CA GLY A 12 19.08 -9.19 -0.15
C GLY A 12 18.49 -10.20 -1.13
N GLU A 13 18.62 -11.47 -0.77
CA GLU A 13 18.00 -12.57 -1.51
C GLU A 13 16.47 -12.52 -1.35
N ARG A 14 15.75 -12.69 -2.46
CA ARG A 14 14.29 -12.79 -2.48
C ARG A 14 13.89 -14.26 -2.34
N THR A 15 13.11 -14.57 -1.32
CA THR A 15 12.73 -15.96 -0.98
C THR A 15 11.30 -16.32 -1.38
N LEU A 16 10.51 -15.36 -1.87
CA LEU A 16 9.12 -15.54 -2.29
C LEU A 16 8.90 -14.98 -3.71
N PRO A 17 7.92 -15.49 -4.46
CA PRO A 17 7.53 -14.88 -5.73
C PRO A 17 6.97 -13.47 -5.50
N ILE A 18 7.13 -12.60 -6.50
CA ILE A 18 6.52 -11.27 -6.50
C ILE A 18 5.01 -11.44 -6.74
N THR A 19 4.22 -11.18 -5.71
CA THR A 19 2.75 -11.28 -5.74
C THR A 19 2.05 -10.06 -5.16
N MET A 20 2.82 -9.04 -4.74
CA MET A 20 2.32 -7.84 -4.07
C MET A 20 3.03 -6.57 -4.55
N LEU A 21 2.32 -5.44 -4.48
CA LEU A 21 2.89 -4.10 -4.53
C LEU A 21 2.60 -3.40 -3.22
N ILE A 22 3.61 -2.73 -2.66
CA ILE A 22 3.44 -1.92 -1.44
C ILE A 22 3.79 -0.48 -1.76
N LEU A 23 2.82 0.40 -1.57
CA LEU A 23 2.92 1.83 -1.80
C LEU A 23 3.28 2.54 -0.49
N HIS A 24 4.26 3.42 -0.59
CA HIS A 24 4.79 4.21 0.52
C HIS A 24 4.76 5.68 0.16
N TYR A 25 4.82 6.55 1.16
CA TYR A 25 5.42 7.86 0.98
C TYR A 25 6.81 7.87 1.62
N THR A 26 7.67 8.76 1.16
CA THR A 26 9.02 8.88 1.71
C THR A 26 9.05 9.45 3.12
N GLY A 27 8.17 10.41 3.44
CA GLY A 27 8.11 11.01 4.77
C GLY A 27 9.33 11.89 5.03
N MET A 28 9.83 12.54 3.97
CA MET A 28 11.03 13.36 4.00
C MET A 28 10.80 14.70 3.31
N GLN A 29 11.55 15.72 3.72
CA GLN A 29 11.37 17.09 3.25
C GLN A 29 11.65 17.29 1.74
N SER A 30 12.37 16.37 1.08
CA SER A 30 12.61 16.42 -0.36
C SER A 30 12.84 15.02 -0.96
N GLY A 31 12.56 14.88 -2.25
CA GLY A 31 12.84 13.65 -3.01
C GLY A 31 14.33 13.33 -3.09
N ALA A 32 15.18 14.34 -3.25
CA ALA A 32 16.64 14.17 -3.27
C ALA A 32 17.16 13.56 -1.96
N ALA A 33 16.70 14.06 -0.81
CA ALA A 33 17.06 13.51 0.49
C ALA A 33 16.56 12.07 0.66
N ALA A 34 15.37 11.75 0.15
CA ALA A 34 14.83 10.39 0.19
C ALA A 34 15.66 9.41 -0.65
N ILE A 35 16.03 9.79 -1.88
CA ILE A 35 16.86 8.97 -2.76
C ILE A 35 18.25 8.77 -2.14
N GLU A 36 18.87 9.84 -1.62
CA GLU A 36 20.17 9.76 -0.94
C GLU A 36 20.10 8.81 0.27
N TRP A 37 19.06 8.93 1.10
CA TRP A 37 18.87 8.07 2.26
C TRP A 37 18.67 6.59 1.89
N LEU A 38 17.82 6.30 0.90
CA LEU A 38 17.58 4.95 0.41
C LEU A 38 18.83 4.35 -0.29
N ALA A 39 19.69 5.18 -0.87
CA ALA A 39 20.98 4.77 -1.44
C ALA A 39 22.11 4.63 -0.39
N ASN A 40 21.91 5.11 0.84
CA ASN A 40 22.94 5.09 1.88
C ASN A 40 23.05 3.69 2.54
N PRO A 41 24.23 3.03 2.55
CA PRO A 41 24.41 1.74 3.22
C PRO A 41 24.09 1.74 4.72
N ALA A 42 24.11 2.89 5.37
CA ALA A 42 23.81 3.04 6.79
C ALA A 42 22.30 3.02 7.08
N SER A 43 21.44 3.34 6.10
CA SER A 43 19.99 3.43 6.33
C SER A 43 19.34 2.08 6.56
N LYS A 44 19.91 1.01 5.99
CA LYS A 44 19.37 -0.37 6.01
C LYS A 44 17.93 -0.47 5.47
N VAL A 45 17.47 0.54 4.76
CA VAL A 45 16.18 0.55 4.08
C VAL A 45 16.37 0.86 2.60
N SER A 46 15.47 0.37 1.78
CA SER A 46 15.48 0.58 0.33
C SER A 46 14.10 0.29 -0.25
N ALA A 47 13.84 0.82 -1.43
CA ALA A 47 12.70 0.47 -2.26
C ALA A 47 13.18 0.08 -3.66
N HIS A 48 12.31 -0.52 -4.46
CA HIS A 48 12.65 -0.80 -5.85
C HIS A 48 12.56 0.47 -6.67
N TYR A 49 11.52 1.28 -6.41
CA TYR A 49 11.28 2.52 -7.13
C TYR A 49 11.04 3.68 -6.18
N VAL A 50 11.47 4.87 -6.60
CA VAL A 50 11.05 6.17 -6.05
C VAL A 50 10.39 6.97 -7.18
N VAL A 51 9.24 7.58 -6.92
CA VAL A 51 8.57 8.50 -7.85
C VAL A 51 8.62 9.92 -7.28
N ASP A 52 9.37 10.80 -7.92
CA ASP A 52 9.53 12.20 -7.51
C ASP A 52 8.30 13.06 -7.85
N GLU A 53 8.18 14.23 -7.26
CA GLU A 53 7.01 15.12 -7.38
C GLU A 53 6.77 15.58 -8.84
N ASN A 54 7.83 15.63 -9.66
CA ASN A 54 7.76 15.95 -11.09
C ASN A 54 7.40 14.74 -11.97
N GLY A 55 7.20 13.55 -11.38
CA GLY A 55 6.92 12.31 -12.10
C GLY A 55 8.15 11.52 -12.55
N GLN A 56 9.38 11.96 -12.24
CA GLN A 56 10.58 11.17 -12.53
C GLN A 56 10.57 9.89 -11.69
N VAL A 57 10.76 8.75 -12.35
CA VAL A 57 10.92 7.45 -11.67
C VAL A 57 12.40 7.11 -11.55
N VAL A 58 12.82 6.77 -10.33
CA VAL A 58 14.17 6.32 -10.00
C VAL A 58 14.08 4.85 -9.62
N HIS A 59 14.81 4.00 -10.33
CA HIS A 59 14.96 2.57 -10.04
C HIS A 59 16.20 2.39 -9.15
N MET A 60 16.03 1.75 -8.00
CA MET A 60 17.07 1.65 -6.96
C MET A 60 17.47 0.21 -6.62
N VAL A 61 16.53 -0.73 -6.62
CA VAL A 61 16.80 -2.15 -6.38
C VAL A 61 16.13 -2.93 -7.50
N ARG A 62 16.87 -3.86 -8.10
CA ARG A 62 16.31 -4.72 -9.15
C ARG A 62 15.15 -5.54 -8.61
N GLU A 63 14.10 -5.72 -9.39
CA GLU A 63 12.87 -6.41 -8.97
C GLU A 63 13.14 -7.85 -8.49
N GLU A 64 14.12 -8.53 -9.08
CA GLU A 64 14.51 -9.90 -8.68
C GLU A 64 15.13 -9.96 -7.27
N GLN A 65 15.63 -8.84 -6.77
CA GLN A 65 16.24 -8.73 -5.45
C GLN A 65 15.21 -8.27 -4.42
N ARG A 66 15.47 -8.57 -3.15
CA ARG A 66 14.62 -8.16 -2.04
C ARG A 66 15.05 -6.80 -1.51
N ALA A 67 14.30 -5.75 -1.82
CA ALA A 67 14.44 -4.45 -1.13
C ALA A 67 13.95 -4.52 0.33
N GLN A 68 14.35 -3.54 1.15
CA GLN A 68 14.04 -3.45 2.58
C GLN A 68 13.09 -2.27 2.85
N HIS A 69 11.81 -2.40 2.51
CA HIS A 69 10.81 -1.32 2.63
C HIS A 69 9.66 -1.64 3.61
N ALA A 70 9.16 -2.88 3.64
CA ALA A 70 7.99 -3.26 4.43
C ALA A 70 8.32 -3.45 5.93
N GLY A 71 9.56 -3.84 6.25
CA GLY A 71 9.95 -4.21 7.62
C GLY A 71 9.09 -5.34 8.22
N VAL A 72 8.81 -5.27 9.53
CA VAL A 72 7.84 -6.16 10.18
C VAL A 72 6.45 -5.86 9.62
N SER A 73 5.86 -6.84 8.95
CA SER A 73 4.64 -6.68 8.15
C SER A 73 3.86 -8.00 8.06
N PHE A 74 2.58 -7.90 7.71
CA PHE A 74 1.69 -9.03 7.47
C PHE A 74 0.63 -8.67 6.43
N TRP A 75 0.41 -9.54 5.45
CA TRP A 75 -0.72 -9.42 4.55
C TRP A 75 -1.21 -10.81 4.12
N ARG A 76 -2.45 -11.15 4.43
CA ARG A 76 -3.12 -12.38 3.95
C ARG A 76 -2.30 -13.66 4.19
N GLY A 77 -1.65 -13.76 5.35
CA GLY A 77 -0.80 -14.89 5.73
C GLY A 77 0.68 -14.76 5.33
N ILE A 78 1.05 -13.75 4.54
CA ILE A 78 2.46 -13.47 4.19
C ILE A 78 3.07 -12.59 5.29
N THR A 79 4.13 -13.06 5.94
CA THR A 79 4.84 -12.33 7.00
C THR A 79 6.14 -11.66 6.52
N ASP A 80 6.79 -12.19 5.48
CA ASP A 80 7.94 -11.55 4.84
C ASP A 80 7.49 -10.78 3.59
N CYS A 81 6.74 -9.69 3.79
CA CYS A 81 6.19 -8.93 2.67
C CYS A 81 7.28 -8.32 1.78
N ASN A 82 8.48 -8.03 2.29
CA ASN A 82 9.62 -7.60 1.47
C ASN A 82 9.94 -8.63 0.37
N SER A 83 9.95 -9.92 0.69
CA SER A 83 10.23 -10.98 -0.29
C SER A 83 9.08 -11.19 -1.27
N ALA A 84 7.84 -10.93 -0.88
CA ALA A 84 6.68 -11.11 -1.73
C ALA A 84 6.33 -9.88 -2.60
N SER A 85 7.00 -8.73 -2.40
CA SER A 85 6.55 -7.47 -2.98
C SER A 85 7.60 -6.66 -3.70
N ILE A 86 7.10 -5.73 -4.52
CA ILE A 86 7.81 -4.57 -5.02
C ILE A 86 7.34 -3.33 -4.24
N GLY A 87 8.25 -2.72 -3.48
CA GLY A 87 8.05 -1.41 -2.84
C GLY A 87 8.25 -0.22 -3.77
N ILE A 88 7.29 0.70 -3.76
CA ILE A 88 7.32 1.99 -4.48
C ILE A 88 7.21 3.12 -3.45
N GLU A 89 8.27 3.92 -3.35
CA GLU A 89 8.33 5.13 -2.53
C GLU A 89 7.84 6.32 -3.35
N ILE A 90 6.89 7.08 -2.83
CA ILE A 90 6.32 8.22 -3.52
C ILE A 90 6.72 9.46 -2.74
N VAL A 91 7.48 10.37 -3.38
CA VAL A 91 8.01 11.55 -2.69
C VAL A 91 6.86 12.39 -2.16
N ASN A 92 6.76 12.45 -0.85
CA ASN A 92 5.78 13.26 -0.14
C ASN A 92 6.31 13.48 1.29
N PRO A 93 6.17 14.70 1.84
CA PRO A 93 6.61 15.00 3.20
C PRO A 93 5.96 14.14 4.29
N GLY A 94 4.80 13.51 4.01
CA GLY A 94 4.11 12.66 4.97
C GLY A 94 3.57 13.43 6.17
N HIS A 95 2.93 12.72 7.11
CA HIS A 95 2.24 13.31 8.26
C HIS A 95 3.15 14.18 9.14
N GLU A 96 4.45 13.87 9.20
CA GLU A 96 5.41 14.58 10.04
C GLU A 96 5.88 15.92 9.44
N PHE A 97 6.05 16.02 8.12
CA PHE A 97 6.67 17.19 7.48
C PHE A 97 5.71 18.01 6.60
N GLY A 98 4.40 17.81 6.74
CA GLY A 98 3.37 18.57 6.03
C GLY A 98 2.68 17.78 4.93
N TYR A 99 1.97 16.72 5.32
CA TYR A 99 1.26 15.82 4.42
C TYR A 99 0.33 16.57 3.47
N ARG A 100 0.39 16.21 2.19
CA ARG A 100 -0.32 16.91 1.11
C ARG A 100 -0.71 15.95 0.00
N ALA A 101 -1.63 16.39 -0.85
CA ALA A 101 -1.99 15.66 -2.05
C ALA A 101 -0.77 15.48 -2.98
N PHE A 102 -0.73 14.35 -3.67
CA PHE A 102 0.31 14.00 -4.63
C PHE A 102 0.07 14.75 -5.96
N PRO A 103 1.09 15.43 -6.53
CA PRO A 103 0.93 16.14 -7.80
C PRO A 103 0.49 15.22 -8.95
N GLU A 104 -0.21 15.79 -9.93
CA GLU A 104 -0.77 15.03 -11.06
C GLU A 104 0.30 14.29 -11.86
N ALA A 105 1.44 14.93 -12.15
CA ALA A 105 2.55 14.31 -12.88
C ALA A 105 3.15 13.11 -12.10
N GLN A 106 3.20 13.21 -10.78
CA GLN A 106 3.64 12.11 -9.92
C GLN A 106 2.64 10.95 -9.97
N MET A 107 1.35 11.24 -9.80
CA MET A 107 0.29 10.21 -9.85
C MET A 107 0.17 9.55 -11.22
N ASP A 108 0.43 10.27 -12.32
CA ASP A 108 0.55 9.70 -13.66
C ASP A 108 1.66 8.65 -13.76
N SER A 109 2.85 8.97 -13.25
CA SER A 109 3.98 8.05 -13.25
C SER A 109 3.76 6.86 -12.31
N VAL A 110 3.20 7.08 -11.12
CA VAL A 110 2.78 5.99 -10.21
C VAL A 110 1.80 5.06 -10.91
N THR A 111 0.78 5.63 -11.58
CA THR A 111 -0.23 4.83 -12.29
C THR A 111 0.39 3.99 -13.40
N ARG A 112 1.28 4.56 -14.21
CA ARG A 112 1.97 3.83 -15.28
C ARG A 112 2.87 2.73 -14.73
N LEU A 113 3.63 3.01 -13.67
CA LEU A 113 4.52 2.05 -13.02
C LEU A 113 3.74 0.89 -12.40
N VAL A 114 2.68 1.18 -11.63
CA VAL A 114 1.79 0.16 -11.06
C VAL A 114 1.17 -0.69 -12.17
N ALA A 115 0.70 -0.07 -13.25
CA ALA A 115 0.09 -0.78 -14.38
C ALA A 115 1.07 -1.69 -15.13
N GLU A 116 2.35 -1.35 -15.18
CA GLU A 116 3.42 -2.18 -15.72
C GLU A 116 3.67 -3.38 -14.81
N LEU A 117 3.94 -3.13 -13.53
CA LEU A 117 4.26 -4.16 -12.54
C LEU A 117 3.12 -5.16 -12.32
N VAL A 118 1.87 -4.67 -12.21
CA VAL A 118 0.69 -5.53 -12.05
C VAL A 118 0.54 -6.48 -13.22
N ARG A 119 0.79 -6.02 -14.45
CA ARG A 119 0.69 -6.86 -15.66
C ARG A 119 1.85 -7.85 -15.76
N THR A 120 3.07 -7.41 -15.50
CA THR A 120 4.26 -8.26 -15.55
C THR A 120 4.17 -9.41 -14.56
N TYR A 121 3.78 -9.13 -13.32
CA TYR A 121 3.77 -10.11 -12.24
C TYR A 121 2.38 -10.70 -11.94
N HIS A 122 1.36 -10.34 -12.71
CA HIS A 122 -0.03 -10.79 -12.53
C HIS A 122 -0.53 -10.56 -11.09
N ILE A 123 -0.20 -9.39 -10.52
CA ILE A 123 -0.53 -9.06 -9.13
C ILE A 123 -2.03 -8.80 -9.02
N GLU A 124 -2.70 -9.54 -8.14
CA GLU A 124 -4.12 -9.33 -7.88
C GLU A 124 -4.36 -7.93 -7.28
N PRO A 125 -5.47 -7.25 -7.61
CA PRO A 125 -5.72 -5.89 -7.11
C PRO A 125 -5.77 -5.77 -5.57
N ARG A 126 -6.11 -6.86 -4.87
CA ARG A 126 -6.11 -6.96 -3.40
C ARG A 126 -4.73 -7.11 -2.77
N ASN A 127 -3.69 -7.25 -3.60
CA ASN A 127 -2.29 -7.29 -3.21
C ASN A 127 -1.53 -6.01 -3.61
N VAL A 128 -2.24 -5.00 -4.12
CA VAL A 128 -1.73 -3.63 -4.25
C VAL A 128 -2.22 -2.83 -3.05
N VAL A 129 -1.32 -2.63 -2.09
CA VAL A 129 -1.63 -2.20 -0.73
C VAL A 129 -0.73 -1.06 -0.26
N GLY A 130 -1.17 -0.32 0.75
CA GLY A 130 -0.33 0.65 1.44
C GLY A 130 0.57 -0.01 2.47
N HIS A 131 1.61 0.69 2.89
CA HIS A 131 2.42 0.24 4.02
C HIS A 131 1.60 0.17 5.32
N SER A 132 0.64 1.10 5.48
CA SER A 132 -0.36 1.10 6.56
C SER A 132 -1.21 -0.16 6.58
N ASP A 133 -1.49 -0.77 5.43
CA ASP A 133 -2.27 -2.02 5.37
C ASP A 133 -1.48 -3.20 5.93
N VAL A 134 -0.19 -3.29 5.58
CA VAL A 134 0.66 -4.42 5.98
C VAL A 134 1.32 -4.24 7.35
N ALA A 135 1.40 -3.02 7.86
CA ALA A 135 2.02 -2.68 9.14
C ALA A 135 1.20 -1.66 9.94
N PRO A 136 -0.08 -1.95 10.24
CA PRO A 136 -1.05 -0.98 10.75
C PRO A 136 -0.64 -0.30 12.06
N ALA A 137 0.03 -1.00 12.96
CA ALA A 137 0.48 -0.45 14.25
C ALA A 137 1.70 0.49 14.14
N ARG A 138 2.35 0.57 12.98
CA ARG A 138 3.64 1.27 12.80
C ARG A 138 3.63 2.28 11.66
N LYS A 139 2.73 2.12 10.70
CA LYS A 139 2.81 2.82 9.42
C LYS A 139 1.48 3.43 9.02
N GLU A 140 1.62 4.55 8.34
CA GLU A 140 0.56 5.51 8.04
C GLU A 140 0.48 5.79 6.52
N ASP A 141 1.54 5.46 5.81
CA ASP A 141 1.74 5.65 4.39
C ASP A 141 0.99 4.63 3.52
N PRO A 142 0.58 5.01 2.29
CA PRO A 142 0.79 6.30 1.61
C PRO A 142 -0.18 7.40 2.09
N GLY A 143 -1.01 7.11 3.10
CA GLY A 143 -1.95 8.05 3.71
C GLY A 143 -3.28 8.18 2.97
N GLU A 144 -4.20 8.91 3.58
CA GLU A 144 -5.58 9.13 3.13
C GLU A 144 -5.72 10.05 1.92
N LEU A 145 -4.69 10.84 1.58
CA LEU A 145 -4.66 11.70 0.38
C LEU A 145 -4.10 10.97 -0.85
N PHE A 146 -3.67 9.71 -0.71
CA PHE A 146 -3.26 8.91 -1.87
C PHE A 146 -4.49 8.51 -2.70
N ASP A 147 -4.46 8.78 -4.00
CA ASP A 147 -5.59 8.54 -4.90
C ASP A 147 -5.69 7.06 -5.31
N TRP A 148 -6.18 6.24 -4.38
CA TRP A 148 -6.54 4.84 -4.63
C TRP A 148 -7.60 4.68 -5.72
N GLY A 149 -8.49 5.66 -5.87
CA GLY A 149 -9.56 5.67 -6.86
C GLY A 149 -9.01 5.65 -8.29
N ARG A 150 -7.92 6.37 -8.55
CA ARG A 150 -7.21 6.36 -9.85
C ARG A 150 -6.75 4.96 -10.24
N LEU A 151 -6.10 4.25 -9.33
CA LEU A 151 -5.64 2.88 -9.59
C LEU A 151 -6.81 1.89 -9.73
N ALA A 152 -7.84 2.05 -8.88
CA ALA A 152 -9.00 1.17 -8.89
C ALA A 152 -9.86 1.31 -10.15
N LYS A 153 -10.02 2.51 -10.69
CA LYS A 153 -10.72 2.75 -11.98
C LYS A 153 -10.10 1.98 -13.14
N LEU A 154 -8.80 1.68 -13.06
CA LEU A 154 -8.06 0.91 -14.06
C LEU A 154 -7.92 -0.58 -13.71
N GLY A 155 -8.53 -1.01 -12.60
CA GLY A 155 -8.49 -2.39 -12.13
C GLY A 155 -7.17 -2.81 -11.48
N PHE A 156 -6.30 -1.87 -11.08
CA PHE A 156 -5.01 -2.19 -10.47
C PHE A 156 -5.03 -2.19 -8.94
N ALA A 157 -6.08 -1.67 -8.32
CA ALA A 157 -6.28 -1.71 -6.87
C ALA A 157 -7.76 -1.97 -6.56
N VAL A 158 -8.04 -2.41 -5.35
CA VAL A 158 -9.43 -2.62 -4.90
C VAL A 158 -10.18 -1.28 -4.83
N PRO A 159 -11.33 -1.12 -5.51
CA PRO A 159 -12.16 0.07 -5.33
C PRO A 159 -12.78 0.08 -3.95
N ARG A 160 -12.97 1.27 -3.37
CA ARG A 160 -13.86 1.44 -2.22
C ARG A 160 -15.30 1.12 -2.67
N PRO A 161 -16.02 0.21 -2.00
CA PRO A 161 -17.46 0.07 -2.22
C PRO A 161 -18.22 1.32 -1.78
N THR A 162 -19.08 1.85 -2.66
CA THR A 162 -19.87 3.06 -2.40
C THR A 162 -21.37 2.85 -2.58
N GLU A 163 -21.79 1.76 -3.20
CA GLU A 163 -23.20 1.47 -3.51
C GLU A 163 -23.68 0.21 -2.80
N LYS A 164 -24.97 0.19 -2.46
CA LYS A 164 -25.66 -0.97 -1.85
C LYS A 164 -24.96 -1.52 -0.61
N LEU A 165 -24.38 -0.63 0.20
CA LEU A 165 -23.75 -0.98 1.46
C LEU A 165 -24.81 -1.49 2.44
N VAL A 166 -24.60 -2.71 2.95
CA VAL A 166 -25.46 -3.34 3.96
C VAL A 166 -24.60 -3.63 5.18
N ASP A 167 -24.93 -3.02 6.32
CA ASP A 167 -24.30 -3.35 7.60
C ASP A 167 -24.74 -4.76 8.02
N PRO A 168 -23.81 -5.74 8.11
CA PRO A 168 -24.14 -7.10 8.53
C PRO A 168 -24.47 -7.20 10.03
N GLY A 169 -24.38 -6.12 10.81
CA GLY A 169 -24.69 -6.10 12.24
C GLY A 169 -23.67 -6.86 13.09
N TRP A 170 -22.44 -7.00 12.61
CA TRP A 170 -21.37 -7.68 13.32
C TRP A 170 -20.99 -6.98 14.63
N THR A 171 -20.59 -7.75 15.63
CA THR A 171 -19.89 -7.23 16.80
C THR A 171 -18.47 -6.79 16.41
N ASP A 172 -17.82 -5.97 17.25
CA ASP A 172 -16.43 -5.55 17.04
C ASP A 172 -15.48 -6.75 16.86
N ALA A 173 -15.66 -7.80 17.66
CA ALA A 173 -14.87 -9.02 17.54
C ALA A 173 -15.08 -9.74 16.19
N ALA A 174 -16.33 -9.81 15.71
CA ALA A 174 -16.64 -10.39 14.40
C ALA A 174 -16.09 -9.53 13.24
N PHE A 175 -16.11 -8.21 13.38
CA PHE A 175 -15.46 -7.31 12.42
C PHE A 175 -13.95 -7.54 12.36
N LEU A 176 -13.26 -7.67 13.49
CA LEU A 176 -11.82 -7.93 13.51
C LEU A 176 -11.48 -9.28 12.86
N LEU A 177 -12.25 -10.34 13.12
CA LEU A 177 -12.08 -11.62 12.44
C LEU A 177 -12.31 -11.51 10.91
N ALA A 178 -13.32 -10.73 10.50
CA ALA A 178 -13.56 -10.44 9.08
C ALA A 178 -12.41 -9.64 8.45
N LEU A 179 -11.79 -8.72 9.21
CA LEU A 179 -10.70 -7.88 8.76
C LEU A 179 -9.40 -8.69 8.61
N GLU A 180 -9.15 -9.63 9.53
CA GLU A 180 -8.07 -10.62 9.40
C GLU A 180 -8.27 -11.51 8.18
N ARG A 181 -9.49 -12.00 7.98
CA ARG A 181 -9.86 -12.79 6.80
C ARG A 181 -9.68 -12.02 5.49
N TYR A 182 -9.93 -10.71 5.50
CA TYR A 182 -9.67 -9.86 4.34
C TYR A 182 -8.17 -9.74 4.03
N GLY A 183 -7.34 -9.58 5.07
CA GLY A 183 -5.88 -9.64 4.92
C GLY A 183 -5.05 -8.95 5.99
N TYR A 184 -5.64 -8.15 6.88
CA TYR A 184 -4.88 -7.37 7.87
C TYR A 184 -4.39 -8.24 9.02
N SER A 185 -3.30 -7.82 9.68
CA SER A 185 -3.02 -8.30 11.04
C SER A 185 -3.91 -7.56 12.03
N VAL A 186 -4.60 -8.29 12.91
CA VAL A 186 -5.48 -7.73 13.95
C VAL A 186 -4.90 -7.86 15.35
N ALA A 187 -3.59 -8.13 15.47
CA ALA A 187 -2.89 -8.19 16.75
C ALA A 187 -3.05 -6.89 17.55
N ASP A 188 -3.06 -5.75 16.85
CA ASP A 188 -3.58 -4.48 17.36
C ASP A 188 -4.86 -4.14 16.60
N GLY A 189 -6.01 -4.46 17.20
CA GLY A 189 -7.31 -4.30 16.56
C GLY A 189 -7.63 -2.84 16.23
N ARG A 190 -7.27 -1.88 17.09
CA ARG A 190 -7.54 -0.46 16.84
C ARG A 190 -6.70 0.04 15.67
N ALA A 191 -5.41 -0.30 15.63
CA ALA A 191 -4.54 0.07 14.53
C ALA A 191 -5.01 -0.52 13.20
N ALA A 192 -5.46 -1.77 13.19
CA ALA A 192 -6.01 -2.42 11.99
C ALA A 192 -7.25 -1.69 11.46
N VAL A 193 -8.17 -1.28 12.36
CA VAL A 193 -9.35 -0.47 12.00
C VAL A 193 -8.94 0.88 11.42
N VAL A 194 -7.97 1.57 12.04
CA VAL A 194 -7.44 2.85 11.53
C VAL A 194 -6.85 2.71 10.13
N ALA A 195 -6.05 1.67 9.87
CA ALA A 195 -5.50 1.43 8.54
C ALA A 195 -6.60 1.13 7.51
N PHE A 196 -7.57 0.29 7.87
CA PHE A 196 -8.72 -0.01 7.02
C PHE A 196 -9.53 1.24 6.66
N GLN A 197 -9.85 2.08 7.66
CA GLN A 197 -10.53 3.36 7.47
C GLN A 197 -9.70 4.28 6.58
N ARG A 198 -8.39 4.39 6.80
CA ARG A 198 -7.51 5.20 5.94
C ARG A 198 -7.56 4.78 4.47
N ARG A 199 -7.66 3.48 4.21
CA ARG A 199 -7.71 2.91 2.86
C ARG A 199 -9.08 3.01 2.20
N PHE A 200 -10.17 2.85 2.95
CA PHE A 200 -11.52 2.66 2.41
C PHE A 200 -12.58 3.65 2.92
N ARG A 201 -12.26 4.50 3.89
CA ARG A 201 -13.14 5.54 4.46
C ARG A 201 -12.31 6.76 4.95
N PRO A 202 -11.51 7.38 4.07
CA PRO A 202 -10.54 8.42 4.47
C PRO A 202 -11.17 9.66 5.12
N GLU A 203 -12.46 9.90 4.92
CA GLU A 203 -13.21 10.99 5.54
C GLU A 203 -13.47 10.80 7.04
N ASN A 204 -13.31 9.58 7.59
CA ASN A 204 -13.40 9.33 9.02
C ASN A 204 -12.45 8.21 9.48
N ILE A 205 -11.33 8.60 10.10
CA ILE A 205 -10.24 7.72 10.57
C ILE A 205 -10.13 7.85 12.10
N ASP A 206 -11.13 7.34 12.83
CA ASP A 206 -11.25 7.45 14.28
C ASP A 206 -10.90 6.15 15.04
N GLY A 207 -10.69 5.06 14.30
CA GLY A 207 -10.47 3.71 14.83
C GLY A 207 -11.69 3.09 15.50
N VAL A 208 -12.91 3.60 15.23
CA VAL A 208 -14.18 3.10 15.76
C VAL A 208 -14.88 2.23 14.73
N ILE A 209 -15.33 1.05 15.15
CA ILE A 209 -16.06 0.11 14.28
C ILE A 209 -17.54 0.50 14.26
N ASP A 210 -17.91 1.34 13.29
CA ASP A 210 -19.31 1.70 13.05
C ASP A 210 -19.95 0.87 11.91
N GLY A 211 -21.24 1.13 11.65
CA GLY A 211 -22.00 0.38 10.66
C GLY A 211 -21.50 0.57 9.23
N GLU A 212 -20.93 1.74 8.92
CA GLU A 212 -20.33 1.97 7.60
C GLU A 212 -19.05 1.17 7.43
N CYS A 213 -18.17 1.13 8.45
CA CYS A 213 -16.97 0.29 8.43
C CYS A 213 -17.32 -1.17 8.18
N ARG A 214 -18.32 -1.70 8.92
CA ARG A 214 -18.81 -3.08 8.75
C ARG A 214 -19.37 -3.32 7.35
N ALA A 215 -20.18 -2.40 6.82
CA ALA A 215 -20.78 -2.53 5.51
C ALA A 215 -19.75 -2.51 4.37
N ILE A 216 -18.72 -1.65 4.47
CA ILE A 216 -17.61 -1.59 3.51
C ILE A 216 -16.85 -2.92 3.52
N LEU A 217 -16.43 -3.40 4.70
CA LEU A 217 -15.68 -4.65 4.81
C LEU A 217 -16.49 -5.85 4.31
N TRP A 218 -17.79 -5.88 4.62
CA TRP A 218 -18.68 -6.92 4.13
C TRP A 218 -18.78 -6.93 2.60
N SER A 219 -18.97 -5.76 1.98
CA SER A 219 -19.02 -5.65 0.53
C SER A 219 -17.70 -6.06 -0.12
N LEU A 220 -16.57 -5.73 0.49
CA LEU A 220 -15.25 -6.16 0.04
C LEU A 220 -15.15 -7.69 0.08
N LEU A 221 -15.52 -8.33 1.18
CA LEU A 221 -15.48 -9.79 1.31
C LEU A 221 -16.40 -10.49 0.31
N LEU A 222 -17.63 -10.00 0.12
CA LEU A 222 -18.56 -10.57 -0.86
C LEU A 222 -18.00 -10.55 -2.28
N ALA A 223 -17.34 -9.45 -2.68
CA ALA A 223 -16.74 -9.34 -4.00
C ALA A 223 -15.65 -10.39 -4.25
N TYR A 224 -15.00 -10.90 -3.19
CA TYR A 224 -13.91 -11.89 -3.31
C TYR A 224 -14.34 -13.33 -3.05
N GLU A 225 -15.34 -13.54 -2.19
CA GLU A 225 -15.80 -14.89 -1.81
C GLU A 225 -16.94 -15.39 -2.69
N GLY A 226 -17.73 -14.49 -3.26
CA GLY A 226 -18.83 -14.82 -4.16
C GLY A 226 -18.40 -15.11 -5.60
N GLY A 227 -17.15 -15.49 -5.85
CA GLY A 227 -16.56 -15.57 -7.19
C GLY A 227 -17.48 -16.17 -8.26
N GLY A 228 -17.80 -15.34 -9.26
CA GLY A 228 -18.32 -15.78 -10.57
C GLY A 228 -19.83 -15.66 -10.77
N ALA A 229 -20.30 -14.45 -11.07
CA ALA A 229 -21.34 -14.28 -12.09
C ALA A 229 -20.83 -13.22 -13.06
N THR A 230 -20.19 -13.70 -14.13
CA THR A 230 -20.22 -13.01 -15.43
C THR A 230 -21.66 -12.71 -15.81
#